data_AF-A0A158JWC5-F1
#
_entry.id   AF-A0A158JWC5-F1
#
_cell.length_a   1.000
_cell.length_b   1.000
_cell.length_c   1.000
_cell.angle_alpha   90.00
_cell.angle_beta   90.00
_cell.angle_gamma   90.00
#
_symmetry.space_group_name_H-M   'P 1'
#
loop_
_entity.id
_entity.type
_entity.pdbx_description
1 polymer ?
#
loop_
_entity_poly.entity_id
_entity_poly.type
_entity_poly.pdbx_seq_one_letter_code
_entity_poly.pdbx_strand_id
1 'polypeptide(L)'
;MLVGGWAGALIGDSFGWRAAFGETLALSAVAPGAQVLLLPSMKVEQRVRPGDFFDIVSTRKGKVGLLAMFFLLSGQFGTYTYVTFFLVNVSGFGGQTISLILPCYTLIGLLGNFVCGAVVGATSRWR
;
A
#
# COMPACT_ATOMS: atom_id res chain seq x y z
N MET A 1 -0.15 7.12 1.01
CA MET A 1 -0.22 6.22 2.19
C MET A 1 0.43 6.83 3.44
N LEU A 2 1.67 7.35 3.36
CA LEU A 2 2.36 7.98 4.52
C LEU A 2 1.56 9.11 5.20
N VAL A 3 1.06 10.08 4.43
CA VAL A 3 0.34 11.23 4.99
C VAL A 3 -1.13 10.90 5.23
N GLY A 4 -1.80 10.26 4.27
CA GLY A 4 -3.24 10.00 4.33
C GLY A 4 -3.68 9.09 5.48
N GLY A 5 -2.88 8.05 5.82
CA GLY A 5 -3.24 7.15 6.93
C GLY A 5 -3.18 7.83 8.30
N TRP A 6 -2.15 8.65 8.53
CA TRP A 6 -1.99 9.37 9.79
C TRP A 6 -2.94 10.57 9.91
N ALA A 7 -3.12 11.32 8.81
CA ALA A 7 -4.10 12.40 8.73
C ALA A 7 -5.54 11.89 8.96
N GLY A 8 -5.91 10.78 8.32
CA GLY A 8 -7.24 10.18 8.51
C GLY A 8 -7.50 9.70 9.94
N ALA A 9 -6.48 9.15 10.61
CA ALA A 9 -6.59 8.76 12.02
C ALA A 9 -6.78 9.98 12.95
N LEU A 10 -6.00 11.06 12.74
CA LEU A 10 -6.13 12.29 13.51
C LEU A 10 -7.49 12.98 13.32
N ILE A 11 -7.98 13.02 12.09
CA ILE A 11 -9.27 13.63 11.75
C ILE A 11 -10.41 12.77 12.28
N GLY A 12 -10.27 11.44 12.24
CA GLY A 12 -11.20 10.51 12.85
C GLY A 12 -11.29 10.65 14.38
N ASP A 13 -10.16 10.89 15.05
CA ASP A 13 -10.09 11.08 16.50
C ASP A 13 -10.65 12.45 16.92
N SER A 14 -10.38 13.51 16.16
CA SER A 14 -10.79 14.89 16.51
C SER A 14 -12.22 15.24 16.08
N PHE A 15 -12.66 14.76 14.92
CA PHE A 15 -13.93 15.14 14.28
C PHE A 15 -14.86 13.95 14.03
N GLY A 16 -14.48 12.76 14.49
CA GLY A 16 -15.24 11.53 14.31
C GLY A 16 -15.03 10.89 12.93
N TRP A 17 -15.29 9.58 12.86
CA TRP A 17 -15.07 8.77 11.66
C TRP A 17 -15.78 9.33 10.42
N ARG A 18 -16.98 9.90 10.56
CA ARG A 18 -17.76 10.46 9.43
C ARG A 18 -17.01 11.57 8.68
N ALA A 19 -16.26 12.41 9.39
CA ALA A 19 -15.47 13.47 8.78
C ALA A 19 -14.30 12.89 7.96
N ALA A 20 -13.58 11.90 8.52
CA ALA A 20 -12.49 11.22 7.82
C ALA A 20 -12.95 10.51 6.54
N PHE A 21 -14.12 9.84 6.57
CA PHE A 21 -14.70 9.22 5.38
C PHE A 21 -15.20 10.26 4.37
N GLY A 22 -15.80 11.36 4.84
CA GLY A 22 -16.26 12.45 3.96
C GLY A 22 -15.11 13.10 3.20
N GLU A 23 -13.99 13.38 3.86
CA GLU A 23 -12.79 13.92 3.21
C GLU A 23 -12.20 12.93 2.20
N THR A 24 -12.11 11.65 2.58
CA THR A 24 -11.63 10.60 1.67
C THR A 24 -12.50 10.49 0.42
N LEU A 25 -13.82 10.61 0.57
CA LEU A 25 -14.77 10.64 -0.55
C LEU A 25 -14.55 11.85 -1.45
N ALA A 26 -14.41 13.05 -0.86
CA ALA A 26 -14.18 14.27 -1.60
C ALA A 26 -12.87 14.20 -2.42
N LEU A 27 -11.78 13.76 -1.80
CA LEU A 27 -10.49 13.58 -2.47
C LEU A 27 -10.58 12.55 -3.60
N SER A 28 -11.28 11.44 -3.38
CA SER A 28 -11.46 10.38 -4.39
C SER A 28 -12.29 10.85 -5.58
N ALA A 29 -13.22 11.79 -5.40
CA ALA A 29 -13.99 12.38 -6.48
C ALA A 29 -13.18 13.44 -7.27
N VAL A 30 -12.36 14.24 -6.59
CA VAL A 30 -11.55 15.30 -7.21
C VAL A 30 -10.37 14.73 -7.99
N ALA A 31 -9.71 13.68 -7.48
CA ALA A 31 -8.54 13.08 -8.10
C ALA A 31 -8.73 12.69 -9.59
N PRO A 32 -9.78 11.96 -9.99
CA PRO A 32 -10.00 11.63 -11.40
C PRO A 32 -10.32 12.87 -12.24
N GLY A 33 -11.05 13.85 -11.71
CA GLY A 33 -11.30 15.12 -12.39
C GLY A 33 -9.99 15.88 -12.68
N ALA A 34 -9.10 15.95 -11.69
CA ALA A 34 -7.77 16.53 -11.83
C ALA A 34 -6.91 15.74 -12.82
N GLN A 35 -6.97 14.40 -12.80
CA GLN A 35 -6.25 13.56 -13.76
C GLN A 35 -6.72 13.82 -15.20
N VAL A 36 -8.03 13.94 -15.44
CA VAL A 36 -8.56 14.24 -16.78
C VAL A 36 -8.14 15.63 -17.25
N LEU A 37 -8.05 16.61 -16.34
CA LEU A 37 -7.71 17.99 -16.69
C LEU A 37 -6.20 18.20 -16.90
N LEU A 38 -5.37 17.51 -16.11
CA LEU A 38 -3.92 17.74 -16.04
C LEU A 38 -3.10 16.73 -16.85
N LEU A 39 -3.60 15.51 -17.08
CA LEU A 39 -2.83 14.54 -17.88
C LEU A 39 -3.06 14.80 -19.38
N PRO A 40 -2.00 15.18 -20.13
CA PRO A 40 -2.08 15.16 -21.58
C PRO A 40 -2.27 13.73 -22.08
N SER A 41 -3.04 13.58 -23.15
CA SER A 41 -3.36 12.28 -23.75
C SER A 41 -2.07 11.56 -24.16
N MET A 42 -1.70 10.54 -23.40
CA MET A 42 -0.55 9.68 -23.67
C MET A 42 -0.92 8.69 -24.77
N LYS A 43 -0.16 8.67 -25.87
CA LYS A 43 -0.34 7.68 -26.94
C LYS A 43 -0.09 6.29 -26.36
N VAL A 44 -1.12 5.45 -26.40
CA VAL A 44 -1.03 4.05 -25.95
C VAL A 44 -0.22 3.28 -26.99
N GLU A 45 1.06 3.09 -26.74
CA GLU A 45 2.01 2.41 -27.64
C GLU A 45 1.81 0.87 -27.64
N GLN A 46 1.23 0.34 -26.55
CA GLN A 46 0.86 -1.08 -26.43
C GLN A 46 -0.51 -1.19 -25.74
N ARG A 47 -1.52 -1.66 -26.47
CA ARG A 47 -2.86 -1.87 -25.93
C ARG A 47 -2.88 -3.21 -25.19
N VAL A 48 -2.58 -3.18 -23.89
CA VAL A 48 -2.65 -4.38 -23.02
C VAL A 48 -4.08 -4.93 -23.08
N ARG A 49 -4.22 -6.16 -23.58
CA ARG A 49 -5.53 -6.82 -23.67
C ARG A 49 -5.78 -7.59 -22.37
N PRO A 50 -7.04 -7.74 -21.94
CA PRO A 50 -7.38 -8.57 -20.78
C PRO A 50 -6.84 -10.00 -20.87
N GLY A 51 -6.70 -10.55 -22.09
CA GLY A 51 -6.13 -11.88 -22.34
C GLY A 51 -4.64 -12.00 -21.99
N ASP A 52 -3.86 -10.92 -22.10
CA ASP A 52 -2.42 -10.93 -21.82
C ASP A 52 -2.15 -11.20 -20.32
N PHE A 53 -3.08 -10.78 -19.44
CA PHE A 53 -3.01 -11.09 -18.01
C PHE A 53 -3.21 -12.59 -17.74
N PHE A 54 -4.13 -13.23 -18.46
CA PHE A 54 -4.35 -14.68 -18.33
C PHE A 54 -3.16 -15.49 -18.85
N ASP A 55 -2.51 -15.03 -19.91
CA ASP A 55 -1.29 -15.66 -20.44
C ASP A 55 -0.12 -15.61 -19.44
N ILE A 56 0.02 -14.50 -18.71
CA ILE A 56 1.02 -14.37 -17.64
C ILE A 56 0.69 -15.30 -16.46
N VAL A 57 -0.58 -15.44 -16.09
CA VAL A 57 -0.99 -16.37 -15.03
C VAL A 57 -0.85 -17.84 -15.48
N SER A 58 -0.93 -18.11 -16.78
CA SER A 58 -0.78 -19.45 -17.35
C SER A 58 0.67 -19.96 -17.31
N THR A 59 1.66 -19.06 -17.29
CA THR A 59 3.08 -19.44 -17.25
C THR A 59 3.51 -19.95 -15.86
N ARG A 60 4.41 -20.95 -15.82
CA ARG A 60 4.91 -21.54 -14.56
C ARG A 60 5.51 -20.49 -13.61
N LYS A 61 6.24 -19.50 -14.15
CA LYS A 61 6.81 -18.39 -13.37
C LYS A 61 5.72 -17.47 -12.78
N GLY A 62 4.67 -17.19 -13.54
CA GLY A 62 3.53 -16.39 -13.08
C GLY A 62 2.78 -17.06 -11.94
N LYS A 63 2.49 -18.37 -12.05
CA LYS A 63 1.85 -19.14 -10.96
C LYS A 63 2.67 -19.14 -9.67
N VAL A 64 3.98 -19.36 -9.78
CA VAL A 64 4.87 -19.34 -8.61
C VAL A 64 4.92 -17.95 -7.99
N GLY A 65 5.03 -16.89 -8.80
CA GLY A 65 4.99 -15.51 -8.32
C GLY A 65 3.67 -15.17 -7.62
N LEU A 66 2.53 -15.58 -8.20
CA LEU A 66 1.21 -15.38 -7.63
C LEU A 66 1.03 -16.12 -6.31
N LEU A 67 1.46 -17.39 -6.23
CA LEU A 67 1.38 -18.19 -5.02
C LEU A 67 2.28 -17.60 -3.92
N ALA A 68 3.51 -17.21 -4.26
CA ALA A 68 4.43 -16.56 -3.33
C ALA A 68 3.85 -15.25 -2.79
N MET A 69 3.29 -14.41 -3.68
CA MET A 69 2.63 -13.17 -3.31
C MET A 69 1.43 -13.43 -2.40
N PHE A 70 0.61 -14.45 -2.71
CA PHE A 70 -0.54 -14.85 -1.91
C PHE A 70 -0.14 -15.26 -0.49
N PHE A 71 0.88 -16.10 -0.34
CA PHE A 71 1.38 -16.51 0.97
C PHE A 71 2.00 -15.33 1.74
N LEU A 72 2.81 -14.49 1.07
CA LEU A 72 3.39 -13.30 1.69
C LEU A 72 2.30 -12.35 2.21
N LEU A 73 1.32 -12.02 1.36
CA LEU A 73 0.22 -11.13 1.72
C LEU A 73 -0.61 -11.73 2.83
N SER A 74 -0.94 -13.02 2.76
CA SER A 74 -1.73 -13.70 3.80
C SER A 74 -1.03 -13.68 5.16
N GLY A 75 0.28 -13.98 5.19
CA GLY A 75 1.08 -13.89 6.42
C GLY A 75 1.17 -12.45 6.94
N GLN A 76 1.38 -11.48 6.05
CA GLN A 76 1.46 -10.06 6.39
C GLN A 76 0.15 -9.55 6.99
N PHE A 77 -0.98 -9.76 6.30
CA PHE A 77 -2.29 -9.29 6.74
C PHE A 77 -2.78 -10.04 7.98
N GLY A 78 -2.52 -11.34 8.07
CA GLY A 78 -2.79 -12.13 9.27
C GLY A 78 -2.08 -11.53 10.49
N THR A 79 -0.79 -11.26 10.38
CA THR A 79 0.00 -10.64 11.47
C THR A 79 -0.47 -9.21 11.77
N TYR A 80 -0.70 -8.40 10.74
CA TYR A 80 -1.10 -7.00 10.88
C TYR A 80 -2.46 -6.84 11.57
N THR A 81 -3.39 -7.76 11.34
CA THR A 81 -4.72 -7.75 11.98
C THR A 81 -4.63 -7.88 13.50
N TYR A 82 -3.67 -8.67 14.01
CA TYR A 82 -3.50 -8.91 15.44
C TYR A 82 -2.46 -8.01 16.10
N VAL A 83 -1.73 -7.19 15.33
CA VAL A 83 -0.67 -6.31 15.85
C VAL A 83 -1.19 -5.43 16.99
N THR A 84 -2.30 -4.71 16.79
CA THR A 84 -2.83 -3.81 17.82
C THR A 84 -3.33 -4.57 19.05
N PHE A 85 -4.03 -5.69 18.85
CA PHE A 85 -4.54 -6.50 19.94
C PHE A 85 -3.39 -7.08 20.79
N PHE A 86 -2.33 -7.56 20.14
CA PHE A 86 -1.12 -8.05 20.79
C PHE A 86 -0.39 -6.94 21.56
N LEU A 87 -0.23 -5.77 20.93
CA LEU A 87 0.46 -4.62 21.55
C LEU A 87 -0.22 -4.15 22.84
N VAL A 88 -1.56 -4.17 22.89
CA VAL A 88 -2.35 -3.75 24.05
C VAL A 88 -2.46 -4.86 25.11
N ASN A 89 -2.86 -6.07 24.73
CA ASN A 89 -3.23 -7.11 25.71
C ASN A 89 -2.04 -7.95 26.20
N VAL A 90 -0.99 -8.10 25.39
CA VAL A 90 0.15 -8.97 25.75
C VAL A 90 1.34 -8.14 26.22
N SER A 91 1.62 -6.99 25.60
CA SER A 91 2.76 -6.14 25.95
C SER A 91 2.43 -4.91 26.82
N GLY A 92 1.14 -4.60 27.05
CA GLY A 92 0.74 -3.53 27.97
C GLY A 92 1.14 -2.12 27.52
N PHE A 93 1.35 -1.88 26.22
CA PHE A 93 1.72 -0.55 25.72
C PHE A 93 0.51 0.41 25.76
N GLY A 94 0.72 1.61 26.29
CA GLY A 94 -0.27 2.69 26.27
C GLY A 94 -0.49 3.24 24.86
N GLY A 95 -1.70 3.77 24.60
CA GLY A 95 -2.14 4.23 23.27
C GLY A 95 -1.19 5.21 22.57
N GLN A 96 -0.45 6.02 23.33
CA GLN A 96 0.54 6.96 22.78
C GLN A 96 1.73 6.27 22.10
N THR A 97 2.16 5.11 22.59
CA THR A 97 3.26 4.34 21.99
C THR A 97 2.81 3.68 20.68
N ILE A 98 1.55 3.25 20.59
CA ILE A 98 0.97 2.68 19.37
C ILE A 98 0.91 3.74 18.26
N SER A 99 0.51 4.97 18.61
CA SER A 99 0.49 6.11 17.68
C SER A 99 1.88 6.49 17.15
N LEU A 100 2.96 6.19 17.88
CA LEU A 100 4.36 6.38 17.43
C LEU A 100 4.88 5.20 16.59
N ILE A 101 4.42 3.97 16.86
CA ILE A 101 4.87 2.77 16.12
C ILE A 101 4.30 2.72 14.71
N LEU A 102 3.05 3.15 14.50
CA LEU A 102 2.42 3.18 13.18
C LEU A 102 3.20 3.99 12.12
N PRO A 103 3.61 5.24 12.38
CA PRO A 103 4.43 6.00 11.44
C PRO A 103 5.80 5.35 11.23
N CYS A 104 6.45 4.83 12.28
CA CYS A 104 7.70 4.09 12.13
C CYS A 104 7.57 2.87 11.20
N TYR A 105 6.48 2.08 11.33
CA TYR A 105 6.20 0.96 10.43
C TYR A 105 6.11 1.41 8.96
N THR A 106 5.41 2.51 8.70
CA THR A 106 5.30 3.04 7.33
C THR A 106 6.61 3.59 6.78
N LEU A 107 7.44 4.22 7.63
CA LEU A 107 8.78 4.70 7.26
C LEU A 107 9.73 3.54 6.92
N ILE A 108 9.71 2.47 7.71
CA ILE A 108 10.51 1.26 7.44
C ILE A 108 10.09 0.64 6.11
N GLY A 109 8.78 0.53 5.85
CA GLY A 109 8.28 0.03 4.57
C GLY A 109 8.72 0.88 3.37
N LEU A 110 8.73 2.21 3.52
CA LEU A 110 9.23 3.14 2.50
C LEU A 110 10.71 2.91 2.21
N LEU A 111 11.55 2.89 3.26
CA LEU A 111 12.98 2.67 3.13
C LEU A 111 13.28 1.31 2.49
N GLY A 112 12.56 0.27 2.90
CA GLY A 112 12.68 -1.07 2.31
C GLY A 112 12.40 -1.07 0.81
N ASN A 113 11.43 -0.29 0.34
CA ASN A 113 11.11 -0.18 -1.08
C ASN A 113 12.26 0.45 -1.89
N PHE A 114 12.86 1.53 -1.38
CA PHE A 114 14.02 2.17 -2.02
C PHE A 114 15.25 1.26 -2.03
N VAL A 115 15.53 0.57 -0.91
CA VAL A 115 16.66 -0.35 -0.81
C VAL A 115 16.48 -1.53 -1.78
N CYS A 116 15.30 -2.14 -1.80
CA CYS A 116 15.02 -3.26 -2.71
C CYS A 116 15.12 -2.82 -4.18
N GLY A 117 14.59 -1.64 -4.53
CA GLY A 117 14.72 -1.06 -5.86
C GLY A 117 16.18 -0.81 -6.27
N ALA A 118 17.01 -0.28 -5.36
CA ALA A 118 18.43 -0.06 -5.60
C ALA A 118 19.19 -1.39 -5.78
N VAL A 119 18.91 -2.40 -4.96
CA VAL A 119 19.57 -3.73 -5.02
C VAL A 119 19.18 -4.48 -6.29
N VAL A 120 17.90 -4.49 -6.66
CA VAL A 120 17.43 -5.13 -7.89
C VAL A 120 17.94 -4.39 -9.13
N GLY A 121 17.92 -3.05 -9.13
CA GLY A 121 18.46 -2.23 -10.20
C GLY A 121 19.97 -2.37 -10.38
N ALA A 122 20.74 -2.53 -9.30
CA ALA A 122 22.16 -2.83 -9.35
C ALA A 122 22.44 -4.23 -9.94
N THR A 123 21.54 -5.20 -9.71
CA THR A 123 21.65 -6.58 -10.20
C THR A 123 21.22 -6.71 -11.66
N SER A 124 20.23 -5.96 -12.14
CA SER A 124 19.75 -6.05 -13.53
C SER A 124 20.72 -5.42 -14.55
N ARG A 125 21.75 -4.72 -14.10
CA ARG A 125 22.81 -4.16 -14.97
C ARG A 125 23.83 -5.20 -15.45
N TRP A 126 23.64 -6.47 -15.12
CA TRP A 126 24.53 -7.60 -15.44
C TRP A 126 23.94 -8.65 -16.39
N ARG A 127 22.88 -8.33 -17.15
CA ARG A 127 22.37 -9.18 -18.24
C ARG A 127 22.06 -8.38 -19.49
#